data_AF-A0A7J9TI97-F1
#
_entry.id   AF-A0A7J9TI97-F1
#
_cell.length_a   1.000
_cell.length_b   1.000
_cell.length_c   1.000
_cell.angle_alpha   90.00
_cell.angle_beta   90.00
_cell.angle_gamma   90.00
#
_symmetry.space_group_name_H-M   'P 1'
#
loop_
_entity.id
_entity.type
_entity.pdbx_description
1 polymer ?
#
loop_
_entity_poly.entity_id
_entity_poly.type
_entity_poly.pdbx_seq_one_letter_code
_entity_poly.pdbx_strand_id
1 'polypeptide(L)'
;MTGMIVDPISVQRLPDYGYELRTEWWRAYEDDTPVKMVSAYSLGGHYIGTAGDAYFLCRTRGIRPEIIKVGHNTCTIGFNEKEQKWYGWSHRAICGFGIGDVVEEGDCTSSSGMTDECVQEFPELDFRSPVGFRAITLEDAKKMAIAFADSVS
;
A
#
# COMPACT_ATOMS: atom_id res chain seq x y z
N MET A 1 -16.26 -2.39 -6.30
CA MET A 1 -17.13 -3.47 -5.79
C MET A 1 -16.94 -3.52 -4.28
N THR A 2 -17.93 -3.10 -3.50
CA THR A 2 -17.83 -3.10 -2.04
C THR A 2 -18.49 -4.37 -1.53
N GLY A 3 -17.70 -5.43 -1.36
CA GLY A 3 -18.18 -6.66 -0.73
C GLY A 3 -18.59 -6.39 0.72
N MET A 4 -19.64 -7.06 1.19
CA MET A 4 -20.05 -6.98 2.60
C MET A 4 -19.29 -8.03 3.40
N ILE A 5 -18.43 -7.57 4.32
CA ILE A 5 -17.77 -8.45 5.30
C ILE A 5 -18.78 -8.81 6.38
N VAL A 6 -18.96 -10.10 6.61
CA VAL A 6 -19.62 -10.64 7.81
C VAL A 6 -18.52 -10.90 8.84
N ASP A 7 -18.76 -10.58 10.11
CA ASP A 7 -17.80 -10.63 11.23
C ASP A 7 -16.73 -11.75 11.11
N PRO A 8 -15.46 -11.47 11.47
CA PRO A 8 -14.38 -12.43 11.28
C PRO A 8 -14.64 -13.72 12.05
N ILE A 9 -14.58 -14.84 11.32
CA ILE A 9 -14.73 -16.21 11.84
C ILE A 9 -13.56 -16.54 12.78
N SER A 10 -12.35 -16.12 12.42
CA SER A 10 -11.16 -16.28 13.25
C SER A 10 -10.10 -15.24 12.92
N VAL A 11 -9.26 -14.93 13.91
CA VAL A 11 -8.13 -14.01 13.78
C VAL A 11 -6.86 -14.70 14.29
N GLN A 12 -5.82 -14.73 13.46
CA GLN A 12 -4.47 -15.16 13.84
C GLN A 12 -3.54 -13.95 13.80
N ARG A 13 -3.08 -13.51 14.98
CA ARG A 13 -2.13 -12.39 15.09
C ARG A 13 -0.69 -12.85 14.91
N LEU A 14 0.08 -12.07 14.16
CA LEU A 14 1.50 -12.32 13.86
C LEU A 14 2.31 -11.04 14.13
N PRO A 15 2.39 -10.59 15.40
CA PRO A 15 2.92 -9.28 15.76
C PRO A 15 4.40 -9.09 15.37
N ASP A 16 5.20 -10.14 15.42
CA ASP A 16 6.61 -10.12 15.00
C ASP A 16 6.80 -9.70 13.53
N TYR A 17 5.77 -9.90 12.71
CA TYR A 17 5.73 -9.54 11.31
C TYR A 17 4.82 -8.34 11.01
N GLY A 18 4.14 -7.78 12.02
CA GLY A 18 3.34 -6.55 11.88
C GLY A 18 1.96 -6.72 11.25
N TYR A 19 1.41 -7.95 11.18
CA TYR A 19 0.09 -8.18 10.59
C TYR A 19 -0.72 -9.27 11.33
N GLU A 20 -1.98 -9.41 10.96
CA GLU A 20 -2.87 -10.49 11.36
C GLU A 20 -3.60 -11.06 10.14
N LEU A 21 -3.93 -12.35 10.21
CA LEU A 21 -4.78 -13.03 9.24
C LEU A 21 -6.18 -13.13 9.79
N ARG A 22 -7.18 -12.73 9.00
CA ARG A 22 -8.58 -12.87 9.32
C ARG A 22 -9.22 -13.85 8.36
N THR A 23 -9.96 -14.80 8.92
CA THR A 23 -10.81 -15.69 8.15
C THR A 23 -12.22 -15.15 8.18
N GLU A 24 -12.80 -14.84 7.03
CA GLU A 24 -14.05 -14.07 6.91
C GLU A 24 -14.97 -14.71 5.89
N TRP A 25 -16.28 -14.51 6.05
CA TRP A 25 -17.24 -14.78 4.99
C TRP A 25 -17.38 -13.54 4.11
N TRP A 26 -17.17 -13.74 2.82
CA TRP A 26 -17.26 -12.70 1.80
C TRP A 26 -18.40 -13.02 0.84
N ARG A 27 -19.15 -12.00 0.47
CA ARG A 27 -20.12 -12.04 -0.63
C ARG A 27 -19.99 -10.77 -1.47
N ALA A 28 -20.02 -10.90 -2.79
CA ALA A 28 -19.96 -9.74 -3.67
C ALA A 28 -21.32 -9.03 -3.67
N TYR A 29 -22.40 -9.80 -3.67
CA TYR A 29 -23.78 -9.33 -3.58
C TYR A 29 -24.54 -10.03 -2.44
N GLU A 30 -25.67 -9.46 -2.00
CA GLU A 30 -26.43 -10.01 -0.86
C GLU A 30 -26.94 -11.44 -1.10
N ASP A 31 -27.31 -11.73 -2.34
CA ASP A 31 -27.87 -13.01 -2.79
C ASP A 31 -26.78 -14.06 -3.12
N ASP A 32 -25.51 -13.68 -3.10
CA ASP A 32 -24.43 -14.62 -3.39
C ASP A 32 -24.22 -15.61 -2.24
N THR A 33 -23.85 -16.83 -2.61
CA THR A 33 -23.35 -17.80 -1.63
C THR A 33 -22.03 -17.28 -1.06
N PRO A 34 -21.92 -17.09 0.27
CA PRO A 34 -20.72 -16.54 0.85
C PRO A 34 -19.53 -17.50 0.68
N VAL A 35 -18.38 -16.95 0.33
CA VAL A 35 -17.12 -17.66 0.23
C VAL A 35 -16.25 -17.37 1.44
N LYS A 36 -15.58 -18.40 1.94
CA LYS A 36 -14.64 -18.26 3.03
C LYS A 36 -13.31 -17.76 2.49
N MET A 37 -12.87 -16.61 2.94
CA MET A 37 -11.63 -15.95 2.49
C MET A 37 -10.66 -15.79 3.66
N VAL A 38 -9.36 -15.82 3.36
CA VAL A 38 -8.31 -15.45 4.33
C VAL A 38 -7.63 -14.18 3.84
N SER A 39 -7.87 -13.10 4.56
CA SER A 39 -7.38 -11.76 4.26
C SER A 39 -6.35 -11.35 5.30
N ALA A 40 -5.35 -10.56 4.89
CA ALA A 40 -4.32 -10.05 5.76
C ALA A 40 -4.56 -8.56 6.07
N TYR A 41 -4.36 -8.18 7.32
CA TYR A 41 -4.53 -6.82 7.80
C TYR A 41 -3.31 -6.42 8.64
N SER A 42 -2.91 -5.16 8.56
CA SER A 42 -1.96 -4.57 9.52
C SER A 42 -2.52 -4.67 10.94
N LEU A 43 -1.65 -4.57 11.95
CA LEU A 43 -2.11 -4.53 13.35
C LEU A 43 -3.03 -3.33 13.66
N GLY A 44 -2.99 -2.29 12.81
CA GLY A 44 -3.92 -1.15 12.84
C GLY A 44 -5.27 -1.41 12.18
N GLY A 45 -5.49 -2.60 11.60
CA GLY A 45 -6.76 -2.99 10.99
C GLY A 45 -6.91 -2.62 9.51
N HIS A 46 -5.87 -2.11 8.85
CA HIS A 46 -5.90 -1.78 7.42
C HIS A 46 -5.53 -2.99 6.56
N TYR A 47 -6.23 -3.20 5.47
CA TYR A 47 -6.07 -4.32 4.54
C TYR A 47 -4.70 -4.30 3.86
N ILE A 48 -4.00 -5.44 3.85
CA ILE A 48 -2.71 -5.61 3.17
C ILE A 48 -2.89 -6.34 1.84
N GLY A 49 -3.81 -7.32 1.80
CA GLY A 49 -3.94 -8.23 0.67
C GLY A 49 -4.37 -9.63 1.12
N THR A 50 -4.05 -10.62 0.31
CA THR A 50 -4.18 -12.03 0.66
C THR A 50 -3.13 -12.45 1.69
N ALA A 51 -3.28 -13.65 2.27
CA ALA A 51 -2.24 -14.25 3.11
C ALA A 51 -0.88 -14.41 2.40
N GLY A 52 -0.89 -14.67 1.09
CA GLY A 52 0.31 -14.76 0.26
C GLY A 52 1.03 -13.42 0.11
N ASP A 53 0.26 -12.35 -0.12
CA ASP A 53 0.80 -10.99 -0.24
C ASP A 53 1.47 -10.56 1.07
N ALA A 54 0.79 -10.77 2.21
CA ALA A 54 1.36 -10.43 3.51
C ALA A 54 2.58 -11.29 3.87
N TYR A 55 2.60 -12.56 3.49
CA TYR A 55 3.80 -13.39 3.64
C TYR A 55 4.97 -12.80 2.84
N PHE A 56 4.75 -12.49 1.56
CA PHE A 56 5.78 -11.93 0.69
C PHE A 56 6.28 -10.57 1.19
N LEU A 57 5.38 -9.61 1.46
CA LEU A 57 5.74 -8.27 1.91
C LEU A 57 6.39 -8.30 3.30
N CYS A 58 5.74 -8.92 4.27
CA CYS A 58 6.15 -8.77 5.67
C CYS A 58 7.23 -9.75 6.10
N ARG A 59 7.17 -11.00 5.63
CA ARG A 59 8.09 -12.07 6.08
C ARG A 59 9.27 -12.22 5.13
N THR A 60 9.03 -12.27 3.82
CA THR A 60 10.10 -12.44 2.83
C THR A 60 10.87 -11.15 2.64
N ARG A 61 10.18 -10.03 2.44
CA ARG A 61 10.80 -8.73 2.17
C ARG A 61 11.09 -7.92 3.43
N GLY A 62 10.47 -8.22 4.56
CA GLY A 62 10.69 -7.49 5.82
C GLY A 62 10.04 -6.09 5.84
N ILE A 63 9.07 -5.85 4.96
CA ILE A 63 8.34 -4.58 4.85
C ILE A 63 7.30 -4.49 5.97
N ARG A 64 7.09 -3.30 6.55
CA ARG A 64 6.02 -3.00 7.51
C ARG A 64 4.93 -2.17 6.82
N PRO A 65 3.77 -2.76 6.48
CA PRO A 65 2.74 -2.06 5.70
C PRO A 65 2.02 -0.94 6.45
N GLU A 66 1.77 0.15 5.74
CA GLU A 66 1.12 1.39 6.20
C GLU A 66 0.18 1.93 5.13
N ILE A 67 -0.83 2.68 5.58
CA ILE A 67 -1.70 3.47 4.71
C ILE A 67 -1.03 4.80 4.36
N ILE A 68 -1.34 5.35 3.18
CA ILE A 68 -0.79 6.65 2.75
C ILE A 68 -1.47 7.81 3.50
N LYS A 69 -2.78 7.71 3.74
CA LYS A 69 -3.56 8.77 4.39
C LYS A 69 -4.64 8.23 5.32
N VAL A 70 -4.97 9.02 6.35
CA VAL A 70 -6.07 8.70 7.26
C VAL A 70 -7.38 8.56 6.47
N GLY A 71 -8.14 7.50 6.76
CA GLY A 71 -9.37 7.16 6.03
C GLY A 71 -9.16 6.22 4.84
N HIS A 72 -7.92 5.94 4.43
CA HIS A 72 -7.63 4.80 3.57
C HIS A 72 -7.71 3.50 4.36
N ASN A 73 -8.26 2.46 3.72
CA ASN A 73 -8.43 1.15 4.33
C ASN A 73 -7.40 0.13 3.85
N THR A 74 -6.55 0.48 2.89
CA THR A 74 -5.58 -0.43 2.26
C THR A 74 -4.16 0.10 2.44
N CYS A 75 -3.27 -0.76 2.91
CA CYS A 75 -1.83 -0.51 2.95
C CYS A 75 -1.24 -0.61 1.54
N THR A 76 -0.57 0.46 1.11
CA THR A 76 0.07 0.54 -0.22
C THR A 76 1.52 1.03 -0.15
N ILE A 77 2.00 1.33 1.06
CA ILE A 77 3.41 1.66 1.32
C ILE A 77 3.93 0.92 2.55
N GLY A 78 5.24 0.85 2.74
CA GLY A 78 5.82 0.29 3.95
C GLY A 78 7.33 0.37 4.04
N PHE A 79 7.85 0.42 5.26
CA PHE A 79 9.29 0.56 5.50
C PHE A 79 9.98 -0.78 5.68
N ASN A 80 11.19 -0.90 5.14
CA ASN A 80 12.11 -2.02 5.38
C ASN A 80 13.34 -1.52 6.14
N GLU A 81 13.40 -1.82 7.43
CA GLU A 81 14.48 -1.43 8.33
C GLU A 81 15.85 -1.95 7.88
N LYS A 82 15.92 -3.18 7.34
CA LYS A 82 17.21 -3.78 6.95
C LYS A 82 17.81 -3.08 5.75
N GLU A 83 16.97 -2.69 4.80
CA GLU A 83 17.40 -2.03 3.56
C GLU A 83 17.43 -0.51 3.68
N GLN A 84 16.85 0.06 4.74
CA GLN A 84 16.64 1.50 4.91
C GLN A 84 15.92 2.10 3.69
N LYS A 85 14.85 1.42 3.25
CA LYS A 85 14.04 1.79 2.07
C LYS A 85 12.55 1.82 2.38
N TRP A 86 11.87 2.77 1.76
CA TRP A 86 10.42 2.81 1.67
C TRP A 86 9.94 2.15 0.40
N TYR A 87 8.98 1.26 0.53
CA TYR A 87 8.36 0.56 -0.58
C TYR A 87 6.98 1.12 -0.85
N GLY A 88 6.64 1.28 -2.13
CA GLY A 88 5.28 1.53 -2.60
C GLY A 88 4.84 0.39 -3.51
N TRP A 89 3.57 0.01 -3.45
CA TRP A 89 3.03 -1.06 -4.29
C TRP A 89 1.54 -0.90 -4.59
N SER A 90 1.12 -1.66 -5.61
CA SER A 90 -0.27 -1.96 -5.92
C SER A 90 -0.40 -3.44 -6.30
N HIS A 91 -1.55 -3.83 -6.83
CA HIS A 91 -1.73 -5.15 -7.44
C HIS A 91 -0.84 -5.39 -8.67
N ARG A 92 -0.27 -4.33 -9.28
CA ARG A 92 0.51 -4.41 -10.54
C ARG A 92 2.02 -4.44 -10.32
N ALA A 93 2.51 -3.69 -9.33
CA ALA A 93 3.95 -3.44 -9.19
C ALA A 93 4.34 -3.11 -7.74
N ILE A 94 5.62 -3.28 -7.44
CA ILE A 94 6.27 -2.86 -6.18
C ILE A 94 7.63 -2.25 -6.49
N CYS A 95 7.95 -1.10 -5.89
CA CYS A 95 9.25 -0.44 -6.02
C CYS A 95 9.73 0.08 -4.66
N GLY A 96 11.05 0.11 -4.45
CA GLY A 96 11.68 0.51 -3.20
C GLY A 96 12.64 1.68 -3.39
N PHE A 97 12.44 2.72 -2.60
CA PHE A 97 13.16 3.98 -2.65
C PHE A 97 13.97 4.18 -1.37
N GLY A 98 15.21 4.64 -1.51
CA GLY A 98 16.13 4.95 -0.41
C GLY A 98 16.81 6.29 -0.60
N ILE A 99 17.61 6.68 0.40
CA ILE A 99 18.41 7.90 0.31
C ILE A 99 19.38 7.80 -0.88
N GLY A 100 19.39 8.83 -1.71
CA GLY A 100 20.22 8.96 -2.89
C GLY A 100 19.48 8.72 -4.21
N ASP A 101 18.30 8.08 -4.17
CA ASP A 101 17.49 7.87 -5.37
C ASP A 101 17.01 9.22 -5.95
N VAL A 102 16.93 9.29 -7.27
CA VAL A 102 16.57 10.50 -8.02
C VAL A 102 15.39 10.16 -8.93
N VAL A 103 14.42 11.06 -9.00
CA VAL A 103 13.30 10.95 -9.94
C VAL A 103 13.77 11.32 -11.34
N GLU A 104 13.60 10.40 -12.28
CA GLU A 104 13.93 10.58 -13.69
C GLU A 104 12.67 10.84 -14.53
N GLU A 105 12.88 11.37 -15.75
CA GLU A 105 11.77 11.56 -16.68
C GLU A 105 11.17 10.21 -17.10
N GLY A 106 9.85 10.09 -16.96
CA GLY A 106 9.13 8.84 -17.26
C GLY A 106 8.96 7.92 -16.05
N ASP A 107 9.56 8.22 -14.90
CA ASP A 107 9.31 7.45 -13.68
C ASP A 107 7.84 7.55 -13.25
N CYS A 108 7.30 6.44 -12.73
CA CYS A 108 5.95 6.43 -12.17
C CYS A 108 5.80 7.42 -11.00
N THR A 109 6.90 7.75 -10.30
CA THR A 109 6.90 8.78 -9.23
C THR A 109 6.68 10.20 -9.76
N SER A 110 6.94 10.44 -11.04
CA SER A 110 6.79 11.75 -11.71
C SER A 110 5.42 11.95 -12.39
N SER A 111 4.57 10.92 -12.38
CA SER A 111 3.26 10.91 -13.02
C SER A 111 2.16 10.58 -12.01
N SER A 112 0.94 11.06 -12.27
CA SER A 112 -0.24 10.72 -11.47
C SER A 112 -1.28 10.04 -12.36
N GLY A 113 -2.15 9.23 -11.77
CA GLY A 113 -3.33 8.71 -12.47
C GLY A 113 -4.44 9.75 -12.71
N MET A 114 -4.27 10.99 -12.23
CA MET A 114 -5.25 12.07 -12.34
C MET A 114 -5.01 12.96 -13.56
N THR A 115 -6.08 13.58 -14.07
CA THR A 115 -5.95 14.64 -15.08
C THR A 115 -5.50 15.94 -14.45
N ASP A 116 -4.91 16.84 -15.24
CA ASP A 116 -4.44 18.13 -14.74
C ASP A 116 -5.58 18.99 -14.19
N GLU A 117 -6.80 18.86 -14.72
CA GLU A 117 -7.99 19.54 -14.18
C GLU A 117 -8.33 19.06 -12.77
N CYS A 118 -8.29 17.74 -12.52
CA CYS A 118 -8.53 17.18 -11.19
C CYS A 118 -7.47 17.66 -10.18
N VAL A 119 -6.20 17.75 -10.61
CA VAL A 119 -5.12 18.26 -9.77
C VAL A 119 -5.28 19.75 -9.46
N GLN A 120 -5.76 20.55 -10.42
CA GLN A 120 -6.06 21.97 -10.17
C GLN A 120 -7.18 22.16 -9.15
N GLU A 121 -8.19 21.28 -9.18
CA GLU A 121 -9.31 21.31 -8.24
C GLU A 121 -8.93 20.79 -6.84
N PHE A 122 -8.09 19.75 -6.77
CA PHE A 122 -7.66 19.07 -5.54
C PHE A 122 -6.13 18.92 -5.44
N PRO A 123 -5.39 20.03 -5.26
CA PRO A 123 -3.93 20.01 -5.27
C PRO A 123 -3.31 19.16 -4.15
N GLU A 124 -4.03 18.90 -3.06
CA GLU A 124 -3.61 18.03 -1.96
C GLU A 124 -3.54 16.54 -2.33
N LEU A 125 -4.09 16.16 -3.49
CA LEU A 125 -4.05 14.80 -4.02
C LEU A 125 -2.91 14.60 -5.03
N ASP A 126 -2.13 15.63 -5.33
CA ASP A 126 -0.97 15.53 -6.20
C ASP A 126 0.26 15.02 -5.42
N PHE A 127 0.51 13.72 -5.53
CA PHE A 127 1.68 13.08 -4.92
C PHE A 127 2.91 13.05 -5.83
N ARG A 128 2.87 13.66 -7.02
CA ARG A 128 3.99 13.60 -7.96
C ARG A 128 5.25 14.22 -7.36
N SER A 129 6.37 13.54 -7.57
CA SER A 129 7.69 14.08 -7.29
C SER A 129 8.26 14.68 -8.58
N PRO A 130 8.77 15.93 -8.56
CA PRO A 130 9.29 16.55 -9.77
C PRO A 130 10.55 15.83 -10.26
N VAL A 131 10.77 15.80 -11.58
CA VAL A 131 12.00 15.28 -12.18
C VAL A 131 13.21 16.01 -11.58
N GLY A 132 14.23 15.23 -11.20
CA GLY A 132 15.41 15.71 -10.49
C GLY A 132 15.27 15.77 -8.97
N PHE A 133 14.09 15.48 -8.41
CA PHE A 133 13.93 15.31 -6.97
C PHE A 133 14.83 14.18 -6.48
N ARG A 134 15.67 14.47 -5.48
CA ARG A 134 16.58 13.50 -4.86
C ARG A 134 16.16 13.24 -3.42
N ALA A 135 16.01 11.97 -3.06
CA ALA A 135 15.78 11.60 -1.67
C ALA A 135 17.04 11.85 -0.83
N ILE A 136 17.02 12.86 0.03
CA ILE A 136 18.12 13.14 0.97
C ILE A 136 17.83 12.60 2.38
N THR A 137 16.56 12.30 2.67
CA THR A 137 16.10 11.69 3.93
C THR A 137 15.23 10.46 3.66
N LEU A 138 14.97 9.66 4.72
CA LEU A 138 14.00 8.57 4.65
C LEU A 138 12.57 9.08 4.39
N GLU A 139 12.23 10.28 4.87
CA GLU A 139 10.92 10.89 4.56
C GLU A 139 10.80 11.27 3.09
N ASP A 140 11.90 11.67 2.44
CA ASP A 140 11.89 11.91 1.00
C ASP A 140 11.73 10.60 0.22
N ALA A 141 12.37 9.52 0.66
CA ALA A 141 12.13 8.20 0.11
C ALA A 141 10.68 7.73 0.34
N LYS A 142 10.07 8.06 1.49
CA LYS A 142 8.65 7.79 1.75
C LYS A 142 7.75 8.53 0.76
N LYS A 143 8.03 9.81 0.47
CA LYS A 143 7.29 10.57 -0.56
C LYS A 143 7.37 9.91 -1.93
N MET A 144 8.54 9.42 -2.34
CA MET A 144 8.69 8.68 -3.60
C MET A 144 7.87 7.38 -3.60
N ALA A 145 7.88 6.63 -2.51
CA ALA A 145 7.06 5.42 -2.38
C ALA A 145 5.55 5.72 -2.46
N ILE A 146 5.10 6.81 -1.86
CA ILE A 146 3.72 7.30 -1.94
C ILE A 146 3.37 7.65 -3.39
N ALA A 147 4.20 8.45 -4.06
CA ALA A 147 4.01 8.86 -5.45
C ALA A 147 3.91 7.65 -6.39
N PHE A 148 4.81 6.68 -6.22
CA PHE A 148 4.81 5.43 -6.98
C PHE A 148 3.52 4.64 -6.74
N ALA A 149 3.15 4.43 -5.48
CA ALA A 149 1.96 3.67 -5.11
C ALA A 149 0.68 4.31 -5.68
N ASP A 150 0.57 5.64 -5.64
CA ASP A 150 -0.55 6.37 -6.23
C ASP A 150 -0.62 6.18 -7.76
N SER A 151 0.51 6.34 -8.45
CA SER A 151 0.63 6.20 -9.91
C SER A 151 0.28 4.80 -10.43
N VAL A 152 0.58 3.76 -9.64
CA VAL A 152 0.33 2.36 -10.03
C VAL A 152 -0.93 1.73 -9.43
N SER A 153 -1.69 2.47 -8.63
CA SER A 153 -2.96 2.00 -8.04
C SER A 153 -4.10 1.94 -9.04
#